data_AF-A0A9D4EKJ6-F1
#
_entry.id   AF-A0A9D4EKJ6-F1
#
_cell.length_a   1.000
_cell.length_b   1.000
_cell.length_c   1.000
_cell.angle_alpha   90.00
_cell.angle_beta   90.00
_cell.angle_gamma   90.00
#
_symmetry.space_group_name_H-M   'P 1'
#
loop_
_entity.id
_entity.type
_entity.pdbx_description
1 polymer ?
#
loop_
_entity_poly.entity_id
_entity_poly.type
_entity_poly.pdbx_seq_one_letter_code
_entity_poly.pdbx_strand_id
1 'polypeptide(L)'
;MIFLCVVTVHICFKWTYALVPYINVRRCPYRSFYDASGSEGNCRACKICSKGYQTREPCSANFDTVCEACSPGTYNDVIGGTCMACSACVSGEYVRNRCKPHKDTKCRRCPRHTFSLNGNFSVCRQCKRCNKHEKQLLPCKRKHDRVCGGCKKGYFRFFGGGCLRCSKCLNKNSAVVRECANQKQNEPDQVCWPVAINNET
;
A
#
# COMPACT_ATOMS: atom_id res chain seq x y z
N MET A 1 -49.85 22.80 -49.65
CA MET A 1 -49.61 24.08 -50.36
C MET A 1 -50.94 24.63 -50.79
N ILE A 2 -51.50 25.54 -49.99
CA ILE A 2 -52.60 26.41 -50.39
C ILE A 2 -51.91 27.67 -50.92
N PHE A 3 -52.10 27.98 -52.20
CA PHE A 3 -51.61 29.22 -52.80
C PHE A 3 -52.62 30.33 -52.50
N LEU A 4 -52.32 31.21 -51.55
CA LEU A 4 -52.99 32.51 -51.48
C LEU A 4 -52.14 33.50 -52.27
N CYS A 5 -52.47 33.66 -53.55
CA CYS A 5 -51.99 34.74 -54.39
C CYS A 5 -52.73 36.02 -54.01
N VAL A 6 -52.06 36.95 -53.33
CA VAL A 6 -52.52 38.35 -53.26
C VAL A 6 -52.01 39.04 -54.53
N VAL A 7 -52.95 39.41 -55.39
CA VAL A 7 -52.72 40.14 -56.63
C VAL A 7 -52.41 41.59 -56.28
N THR A 8 -51.14 41.98 -56.35
CA THR A 8 -50.64 43.27 -56.88
C THR A 8 -49.16 43.42 -56.56
N VAL A 9 -48.36 43.70 -57.60
CA VAL A 9 -46.89 43.88 -57.62
C VAL A 9 -46.08 42.58 -57.62
N HIS A 10 -45.53 42.27 -58.80
CA HIS A 10 -44.58 41.20 -59.09
C HIS A 10 -43.25 41.36 -58.32
N ILE A 11 -43.24 41.00 -57.04
CA ILE A 11 -41.99 40.61 -56.37
C ILE A 11 -42.24 39.25 -55.72
N CYS A 12 -42.14 38.22 -56.55
CA CYS A 12 -42.01 36.85 -56.05
C CYS A 12 -40.64 36.79 -55.36
N PHE A 13 -40.60 36.94 -54.03
CA PHE A 13 -39.40 36.67 -53.25
C PHE A 13 -39.08 35.19 -53.42
N LYS A 14 -38.22 34.90 -54.40
CA LYS A 14 -37.55 33.62 -54.55
C LYS A 14 -36.78 33.44 -53.24
N TRP A 15 -37.35 32.66 -52.32
CA TRP A 15 -36.56 32.00 -51.29
C TRP A 15 -35.60 31.08 -52.05
N THR A 16 -34.48 31.66 -52.48
CA THR A 16 -33.32 30.87 -52.82
C THR A 16 -32.91 30.26 -51.49
N TYR A 17 -33.32 29.01 -51.29
CA TYR A 17 -32.64 28.11 -50.38
C TYR A 17 -31.18 28.20 -50.79
N ALA A 18 -30.42 29.04 -50.09
CA ALA A 18 -28.98 29.03 -50.19
C ALA A 18 -28.62 27.59 -49.85
N LEU A 19 -28.28 26.81 -50.88
CA LEU A 19 -27.58 25.56 -50.72
C LEU A 19 -26.29 25.96 -50.05
N VAL A 20 -26.27 25.91 -48.71
CA VAL A 20 -25.04 25.91 -47.94
C VAL A 20 -24.23 24.81 -48.64
N PRO A 21 -23.12 25.14 -49.32
CA PRO A 21 -22.36 24.12 -50.02
C PRO A 21 -22.07 23.08 -48.95
N TYR A 22 -22.40 21.82 -49.20
CA TYR A 22 -21.93 20.72 -48.37
C TYR A 22 -20.42 20.82 -48.42
N ILE A 23 -19.83 21.59 -47.50
CA ILE A 23 -18.40 21.62 -47.26
C ILE A 23 -18.14 20.18 -46.88
N ASN A 24 -17.60 19.43 -47.84
CA ASN A 24 -17.06 18.11 -47.62
C ASN A 24 -15.82 18.33 -46.76
N VAL A 25 -16.05 18.55 -45.47
CA VAL A 25 -15.01 18.48 -44.46
C VAL A 25 -14.55 17.04 -44.54
N ARG A 26 -13.44 16.81 -45.24
CA ARG A 26 -12.69 15.57 -45.09
C ARG A 26 -12.56 15.41 -43.58
N ARG A 27 -13.03 14.29 -43.05
CA ARG A 27 -12.84 13.93 -41.64
C ARG A 27 -11.71 12.93 -41.60
N CYS A 28 -10.83 13.09 -40.64
CA CYS A 28 -9.81 12.09 -40.43
C CYS A 28 -10.44 10.74 -40.04
N PRO A 29 -9.83 9.62 -40.46
CA PRO A 29 -10.26 8.30 -40.04
C PRO A 29 -10.15 8.15 -38.51
N TYR A 30 -10.82 7.13 -37.95
CA TYR A 30 -10.85 6.89 -36.51
C TYR A 30 -9.43 6.82 -35.90
N ARG A 31 -9.23 7.50 -34.76
CA ARG A 31 -7.92 7.68 -34.09
C ARG A 31 -6.90 8.50 -34.91
N SER A 32 -7.36 9.54 -35.60
CA SER A 32 -6.50 10.53 -36.25
C SER A 32 -7.04 11.95 -36.16
N PHE A 33 -6.16 12.95 -36.20
CA PHE A 33 -6.46 14.38 -36.08
C PHE A 33 -5.75 15.21 -37.17
N TYR A 34 -6.23 16.44 -37.40
CA TYR A 34 -5.62 17.42 -38.29
C TYR A 34 -4.40 18.08 -37.62
N ASP A 35 -3.22 17.88 -38.18
CA ASP A 35 -1.99 18.51 -37.69
C ASP A 35 -1.75 19.83 -38.46
N ALA A 36 -1.85 20.97 -37.78
CA ALA A 36 -1.58 22.29 -38.36
C ALA A 36 -0.11 22.49 -38.79
N SER A 37 0.77 21.54 -38.43
CA SER A 37 2.19 21.51 -38.77
C SER A 37 2.48 20.86 -40.13
N GLY A 38 1.47 20.23 -40.77
CA GLY A 38 1.59 19.55 -42.05
C GLY A 38 1.03 20.37 -43.19
N SER A 39 1.72 20.37 -44.33
CA SER A 39 1.19 20.80 -45.63
C SER A 39 -0.24 20.31 -45.85
N GLU A 40 -1.10 21.19 -46.36
CA GLU A 40 -2.53 21.01 -46.68
C GLU A 40 -3.04 19.56 -46.61
N GLY A 41 -3.71 19.22 -45.50
CA GLY A 41 -4.69 18.13 -45.48
C GLY A 41 -4.20 16.74 -45.09
N ASN A 42 -3.09 16.60 -44.36
CA ASN A 42 -2.66 15.27 -43.88
C ASN A 42 -3.16 14.96 -42.46
N CYS A 43 -3.84 13.82 -42.31
CA CYS A 43 -4.33 13.31 -41.03
C CYS A 43 -3.21 12.55 -40.30
N ARG A 44 -3.01 12.88 -39.02
CA ARG A 44 -2.01 12.22 -38.17
C ARG A 44 -2.67 11.30 -37.17
N ALA A 45 -2.12 10.10 -36.99
CA ALA A 45 -2.60 9.18 -35.96
C ALA A 45 -2.44 9.77 -34.56
N CYS A 46 -3.46 9.60 -33.72
CA CYS A 46 -3.44 10.06 -32.34
C CYS A 46 -2.35 9.33 -31.55
N LYS A 47 -1.61 10.08 -30.73
CA LYS A 47 -0.66 9.53 -29.78
C LYS A 47 -1.37 8.70 -28.73
N ILE A 48 -0.71 7.61 -28.32
CA ILE A 48 -1.10 6.80 -27.16
C ILE A 48 -0.17 7.15 -26.00
N CYS A 49 -0.72 7.39 -24.82
CA CYS A 49 0.07 7.72 -23.64
C CYS A 49 0.94 6.55 -23.20
N SER A 50 2.22 6.82 -22.94
CA SER A 50 3.19 5.83 -22.49
C SER A 50 2.96 5.46 -21.02
N LYS A 51 3.70 4.45 -20.55
CA LYS A 51 3.68 4.07 -19.13
C LYS A 51 4.05 5.26 -18.24
N GLY A 52 3.36 5.40 -17.12
CA GLY A 52 3.48 6.55 -16.23
C GLY A 52 2.67 7.78 -16.62
N TYR A 53 1.91 7.69 -17.71
CA TYR A 53 1.01 8.74 -18.15
C TYR A 53 -0.40 8.18 -18.37
N GLN A 54 -1.41 9.02 -18.19
CA GLN A 54 -2.80 8.75 -18.54
C GLN A 54 -3.31 9.77 -19.56
N THR A 55 -4.39 9.43 -20.24
CA THR A 55 -5.10 10.38 -21.10
C THR A 55 -5.83 11.40 -20.24
N ARG A 56 -5.42 12.66 -20.32
CA ARG A 56 -6.15 13.77 -19.71
C ARG A 56 -7.25 14.27 -20.63
N GLU A 57 -6.91 14.45 -21.91
CA GLU A 57 -7.86 14.84 -22.94
C GLU A 57 -7.80 13.84 -24.09
N PRO A 58 -8.94 13.23 -24.48
CA PRO A 58 -8.97 12.28 -25.57
C PRO A 58 -8.70 13.00 -26.89
N CYS A 59 -8.08 12.28 -27.84
CA CYS A 59 -7.89 12.78 -29.19
C CYS A 59 -9.22 13.18 -29.84
N SER A 60 -9.19 14.26 -30.61
CA SER A 60 -10.33 14.77 -31.37
C SER A 60 -9.95 14.90 -32.85
N ALA A 61 -10.89 15.35 -33.69
CA ALA A 61 -10.59 15.63 -35.10
C ALA A 61 -9.54 16.75 -35.26
N ASN A 62 -9.41 17.65 -34.29
CA ASN A 62 -8.62 18.88 -34.43
C ASN A 62 -7.37 18.93 -33.53
N PHE A 63 -7.20 17.98 -32.61
CA PHE A 63 -6.08 17.97 -31.68
C PHE A 63 -5.72 16.56 -31.24
N ASP A 64 -4.44 16.35 -30.95
CA ASP A 64 -3.90 15.08 -30.49
C ASP A 64 -4.30 14.75 -29.03
N THR A 65 -4.13 13.50 -28.62
CA THR A 65 -4.27 13.08 -27.22
C THR A 65 -3.31 13.87 -26.32
N VAL A 66 -3.84 14.47 -25.26
CA VAL A 66 -3.03 15.11 -24.23
C VAL A 66 -2.76 14.11 -23.11
N CYS A 67 -1.48 13.83 -22.87
CA CYS A 67 -1.03 12.91 -21.83
C CYS A 67 -0.61 13.67 -20.57
N GLU A 68 -1.04 13.17 -19.42
CA GLU A 68 -0.69 13.71 -18.10
C GLU A 68 0.03 12.64 -17.28
N ALA A 69 1.05 13.03 -16.52
CA ALA A 69 1.79 12.11 -15.67
C ALA A 69 0.93 11.62 -14.49
N CYS A 70 1.13 10.37 -14.07
CA CYS A 70 0.45 9.85 -12.89
C CYS A 70 0.85 10.64 -11.62
N SER A 71 -0.17 11.07 -10.86
CA SER A 71 0.00 11.74 -9.57
C SER A 71 0.75 10.87 -8.55
N PRO A 72 1.36 11.46 -7.51
CA PRO A 72 1.98 10.70 -6.43
C PRO A 72 1.00 9.70 -5.80
N GLY A 73 1.42 8.44 -5.68
CA GLY A 73 0.56 7.36 -5.17
C GLY A 73 -0.27 6.64 -6.23
N THR A 74 -0.13 6.99 -7.51
CA THR A 74 -0.69 6.23 -8.63
C THR A 74 0.38 5.77 -9.62
N TYR A 75 0.06 4.75 -10.42
CA TYR A 75 0.91 4.24 -11.47
C TYR A 75 0.10 3.76 -12.68
N ASN A 76 0.74 3.75 -13.85
CA ASN A 76 0.25 3.10 -15.06
C ASN A 76 1.40 2.33 -15.72
N ASP A 77 1.35 1.01 -15.72
CA ASP A 77 2.35 0.13 -16.34
C ASP A 77 1.95 -0.37 -17.75
N VAL A 78 0.80 0.08 -18.26
CA VAL A 78 0.22 -0.28 -19.56
C VAL A 78 0.21 0.94 -20.49
N ILE A 79 0.61 0.75 -21.76
CA ILE A 79 0.53 1.82 -22.77
C ILE A 79 -0.95 2.05 -23.10
N GLY A 80 -1.40 3.30 -23.04
CA GLY A 80 -2.81 3.66 -23.22
C GLY A 80 -3.71 3.33 -22.03
N GLY A 81 -3.13 2.90 -20.90
CA GLY A 81 -3.86 2.67 -19.65
C GLY A 81 -4.19 3.97 -18.91
N THR A 82 -4.82 3.81 -17.74
CA THR A 82 -5.12 4.88 -16.80
C THR A 82 -4.27 4.72 -15.54
N CYS A 83 -4.09 5.81 -14.78
CA CYS A 83 -3.35 5.72 -13.52
C CYS A 83 -4.21 5.03 -12.45
N MET A 84 -3.67 3.97 -11.86
CA MET A 84 -4.27 3.19 -10.79
C MET A 84 -3.56 3.47 -9.46
N ALA A 85 -4.26 3.31 -8.34
CA ALA A 85 -3.65 3.47 -7.03
C ALA A 85 -2.54 2.41 -6.81
N CYS A 86 -1.42 2.83 -6.22
CA CYS A 86 -0.35 1.91 -5.86
C CYS A 86 -0.81 0.92 -4.79
N SER A 87 -0.41 -0.34 -4.93
CA SER A 87 -0.64 -1.37 -3.93
C SER A 87 0.07 -1.03 -2.62
N ALA A 88 -0.63 -1.27 -1.50
CA ALA A 88 -0.05 -1.21 -0.16
C ALA A 88 0.33 -2.62 0.31
N CYS A 89 1.52 -2.75 0.91
CA CYS A 89 1.91 -4.03 1.49
C CYS A 89 1.14 -4.29 2.78
N VAL A 90 0.82 -5.55 3.04
CA VAL A 90 0.02 -5.95 4.20
C VAL A 90 0.91 -6.45 5.35
N SER A 91 0.27 -6.77 6.48
CA SER A 91 0.95 -7.41 7.61
C SER A 91 1.72 -8.68 7.18
N GLY A 92 2.97 -8.79 7.63
CA GLY A 92 3.88 -9.86 7.24
C GLY A 92 4.60 -9.68 5.92
N GLU A 93 4.45 -8.53 5.27
CA GLU A 93 5.21 -8.13 4.10
C GLU A 93 5.99 -6.83 4.35
N TYR A 94 6.94 -6.54 3.45
CA TYR A 94 7.67 -5.29 3.40
C TYR A 94 7.74 -4.78 1.96
N VAL A 95 7.91 -3.46 1.83
CA VAL A 95 8.07 -2.80 0.53
C VAL A 95 9.46 -3.14 -0.03
N ARG A 96 9.51 -4.01 -1.04
CA ARG A 96 10.75 -4.34 -1.76
C ARG A 96 11.08 -3.24 -2.76
N ASN A 97 10.11 -2.87 -3.59
CA ASN A 97 10.23 -1.75 -4.52
C ASN A 97 9.09 -0.79 -4.26
N ARG A 98 9.42 0.49 -4.08
CA ARG A 98 8.43 1.56 -3.96
C ARG A 98 7.69 1.76 -5.28
N CYS A 99 6.46 2.25 -5.17
CA CYS A 99 5.69 2.66 -6.33
C CYS A 99 6.42 3.74 -7.14
N LYS A 100 6.28 3.67 -8.46
CA LYS A 100 6.74 4.66 -9.43
C LYS A 100 5.59 4.95 -10.39
N PRO A 101 5.57 6.10 -11.09
CA PRO A 101 4.53 6.41 -12.05
C PRO A 101 4.28 5.29 -13.08
N HIS A 102 5.33 4.55 -13.49
CA HIS A 102 5.22 3.48 -14.49
C HIS A 102 5.19 2.06 -13.92
N LYS A 103 5.12 1.89 -12.58
CA LYS A 103 5.26 0.57 -11.94
C LYS A 103 4.69 0.54 -10.52
N ASP A 104 3.88 -0.47 -10.24
CA ASP A 104 3.32 -0.69 -8.91
C ASP A 104 4.39 -0.95 -7.82
N THR A 105 3.99 -0.73 -6.57
CA THR A 105 4.68 -1.23 -5.38
C THR A 105 4.86 -2.74 -5.47
N LYS A 106 6.09 -3.22 -5.23
CA LYS A 106 6.34 -4.66 -5.07
C LYS A 106 6.53 -5.00 -3.61
N CYS A 107 5.65 -5.85 -3.09
CA CYS A 107 5.72 -6.38 -1.74
C CYS A 107 6.47 -7.72 -1.72
N ARG A 108 7.13 -8.01 -0.60
CA ARG A 108 7.75 -9.31 -0.35
C ARG A 108 7.46 -9.76 1.07
N ARG A 109 7.26 -11.06 1.25
CA ARG A 109 7.06 -11.68 2.56
C ARG A 109 8.28 -11.51 3.45
N CYS A 110 8.03 -11.24 4.73
CA CYS A 110 9.08 -11.16 5.73
C CYS A 110 9.85 -12.49 5.85
N PRO A 111 11.20 -12.46 5.93
CA PRO A 111 12.00 -13.65 6.19
C PRO A 111 11.72 -14.24 7.56
N ARG A 112 12.25 -15.46 7.81
CA ARG A 112 12.14 -16.11 9.13
C ARG A 112 12.70 -15.19 10.22
N HIS A 113 12.11 -15.27 11.42
CA HIS A 113 12.46 -14.46 12.59
C HIS A 113 12.21 -12.95 12.46
N THR A 114 11.46 -12.50 11.45
CA THR A 114 11.08 -11.09 11.29
C THR A 114 9.59 -10.91 11.10
N PHE A 115 9.08 -9.72 11.42
CA PHE A 115 7.67 -9.37 11.33
C PHE A 115 7.43 -7.93 10.84
N SER A 116 6.22 -7.67 10.36
CA SER A 116 5.75 -6.34 9.93
C SER A 116 4.25 -6.21 10.25
N LEU A 117 3.87 -5.17 10.98
CA LEU A 117 2.47 -4.96 11.40
C LEU A 117 1.62 -4.39 10.26
N ASN A 118 2.12 -3.37 9.57
CA ASN A 118 1.32 -2.60 8.62
C ASN A 118 1.87 -2.65 7.18
N GLY A 119 2.92 -3.44 6.92
CA GLY A 119 3.52 -3.61 5.58
C GLY A 119 4.21 -2.37 4.98
N ASN A 120 3.94 -1.17 5.50
CA ASN A 120 4.51 0.10 5.04
C ASN A 120 6.02 0.26 5.28
N PHE A 121 6.64 -0.65 6.03
CA PHE A 121 8.07 -0.59 6.27
C PHE A 121 8.85 -1.11 5.05
N SER A 122 9.96 -0.46 4.74
CA SER A 122 10.92 -0.94 3.73
C SER A 122 11.67 -2.20 4.19
N VAL A 123 11.64 -2.50 5.49
CA VAL A 123 12.34 -3.63 6.12
C VAL A 123 11.48 -4.24 7.22
N CYS A 124 11.50 -5.57 7.34
CA CYS A 124 10.82 -6.26 8.44
C CYS A 124 11.61 -6.10 9.75
N ARG A 125 10.89 -5.94 10.86
CA ARG A 125 11.47 -5.85 12.19
C ARG A 125 11.92 -7.22 12.68
N GLN A 126 13.05 -7.29 13.36
CA GLN A 126 13.49 -8.52 14.02
C GLN A 126 12.55 -8.86 15.16
N CYS A 127 12.21 -10.15 15.29
CA CYS A 127 11.43 -10.63 16.41
C CYS A 127 12.27 -10.62 17.69
N LYS A 128 11.67 -10.22 18.81
CA LYS A 128 12.37 -10.22 20.09
C LYS A 128 12.68 -11.63 20.56
N ARG A 129 13.73 -11.78 21.36
CA ARG A 129 14.09 -13.02 22.06
C ARG A 129 13.60 -12.92 23.50
N CYS A 130 13.01 -14.00 24.00
CA CYS A 130 12.65 -14.06 25.41
C CYS A 130 13.92 -14.17 26.25
N ASN A 131 13.89 -13.59 27.44
CA ASN A 131 15.01 -13.68 28.37
C ASN A 131 15.22 -15.12 28.85
N LYS A 132 16.39 -15.41 29.43
CA LYS A 132 16.69 -16.72 30.00
C LYS A 132 15.59 -17.09 31.00
N HIS A 133 15.09 -18.33 30.90
CA HIS A 133 14.00 -18.87 31.74
C HIS A 133 12.64 -18.16 31.65
N GLU A 134 12.45 -17.22 30.73
CA GLU A 134 11.13 -16.69 30.41
C GLU A 134 10.36 -17.62 29.47
N LYS A 135 9.04 -17.66 29.58
CA LYS A 135 8.20 -18.46 28.68
C LYS A 135 7.85 -17.67 27.43
N GLN A 136 7.87 -18.36 26.29
CA GLN A 136 7.30 -17.85 25.05
C GLN A 136 5.79 -18.10 25.07
N LEU A 137 4.99 -17.05 25.25
CA LEU A 137 3.53 -17.13 25.26
C LEU A 137 2.99 -17.19 23.83
N LEU A 138 3.53 -16.38 22.93
CA LEU A 138 3.21 -16.43 21.51
C LEU A 138 4.49 -16.52 20.67
N PRO A 139 4.54 -17.42 19.67
CA PRO A 139 5.68 -17.52 18.78
C PRO A 139 5.79 -16.30 17.87
N CYS A 140 7.01 -15.98 17.43
CA CYS A 140 7.21 -15.02 16.34
C CYS A 140 6.54 -15.54 15.04
N LYS A 141 5.75 -14.70 14.39
CA LYS A 141 5.22 -14.93 13.04
C LYS A 141 5.48 -13.70 12.18
N ARG A 142 5.29 -13.79 10.87
CA ARG A 142 5.47 -12.63 9.98
C ARG A 142 4.57 -11.43 10.35
N LYS A 143 3.39 -11.68 10.89
CA LYS A 143 2.39 -10.63 11.18
C LYS A 143 2.51 -10.02 12.58
N HIS A 144 3.22 -10.66 13.51
CA HIS A 144 3.31 -10.18 14.90
C HIS A 144 4.64 -10.62 15.55
N ASP A 145 5.09 -9.84 16.52
CA ASP A 145 6.26 -10.22 17.30
C ASP A 145 6.00 -11.45 18.18
N ARG A 146 7.08 -12.08 18.65
CA ARG A 146 7.05 -13.03 19.75
C ARG A 146 6.54 -12.33 21.00
N VAL A 147 5.68 -12.97 21.79
CA VAL A 147 5.29 -12.48 23.13
C VAL A 147 5.94 -13.36 24.18
N CYS A 148 6.66 -12.71 25.10
CA CYS A 148 7.35 -13.34 26.22
C CYS A 148 6.67 -12.89 27.51
N GLY A 149 6.52 -13.80 28.47
CA GLY A 149 5.89 -13.47 29.73
C GLY A 149 5.86 -14.66 30.67
N GLY A 150 5.90 -14.36 31.97
CA GLY A 150 6.00 -15.36 33.03
C GLY A 150 7.34 -16.13 33.02
N CYS A 151 7.69 -16.69 34.17
CA CYS A 151 8.89 -17.50 34.31
C CYS A 151 8.58 -18.99 34.19
N LYS A 152 9.57 -19.78 33.75
CA LYS A 152 9.54 -21.26 33.76
C LYS A 152 9.37 -21.77 35.20
N LYS A 153 8.91 -23.01 35.35
CA LYS A 153 8.78 -23.64 36.66
C LYS A 153 10.14 -23.61 37.39
N GLY A 154 10.15 -23.27 38.69
CA GLY A 154 11.35 -23.10 39.49
C GLY A 154 12.04 -21.74 39.34
N TYR A 155 11.39 -20.76 38.70
CA TYR A 155 11.87 -19.38 38.56
C TYR A 155 10.77 -18.38 38.92
N PHE A 156 11.17 -17.18 39.37
CA PHE A 156 10.27 -16.06 39.68
C PHE A 156 10.74 -14.77 39.00
N ARG A 157 9.82 -13.81 38.80
CA ARG A 157 10.12 -12.53 38.17
C ARG A 157 10.73 -11.55 39.17
N PHE A 158 11.93 -11.06 38.87
CA PHE A 158 12.61 -10.06 39.69
C PHE A 158 12.25 -8.61 39.27
N PHE A 159 12.25 -7.67 40.22
CA PHE A 159 11.91 -6.26 40.00
C PHE A 159 12.82 -5.55 38.98
N GLY A 160 14.06 -6.01 38.79
CA GLY A 160 15.00 -5.52 37.76
C GLY A 160 14.79 -6.09 36.35
N GLY A 161 13.76 -6.92 36.16
CA GLY A 161 13.53 -7.64 34.91
C GLY A 161 14.35 -8.93 34.81
N GLY A 162 13.71 -10.02 34.40
CA GLY A 162 14.33 -11.34 34.28
C GLY A 162 13.76 -12.38 35.25
N CYS A 163 14.14 -13.63 35.04
CA CYS A 163 13.68 -14.78 35.80
C CYS A 163 14.84 -15.33 36.64
N LEU A 164 14.74 -15.23 37.97
CA LEU A 164 15.71 -15.78 38.91
C LEU A 164 15.24 -17.13 39.43
N ARG A 165 16.18 -18.02 39.75
CA ARG A 165 15.88 -19.38 40.24
C ARG A 165 15.31 -19.31 41.66
N CYS A 166 14.35 -20.17 41.96
CA CYS A 166 13.88 -20.38 43.31
C CYS A 166 14.98 -21.04 44.18
N SER A 167 15.21 -20.55 45.40
CA SER A 167 16.23 -21.05 46.37
C SER A 167 15.65 -21.21 47.77
N LYS A 168 16.33 -21.90 48.69
CA LYS A 168 15.89 -21.97 50.10
C LYS A 168 16.15 -20.67 50.86
N CYS A 169 15.37 -20.37 51.89
CA CYS A 169 15.60 -19.24 52.78
C CYS A 169 16.81 -19.53 53.68
N LEU A 170 17.73 -18.57 53.76
CA LEU A 170 18.90 -18.69 54.65
C LEU A 170 18.54 -18.37 56.11
N ASN A 171 17.63 -17.42 56.34
CA ASN A 171 17.24 -16.95 57.68
C ASN A 171 15.73 -16.84 57.85
N LYS A 172 15.25 -16.94 59.09
CA LYS A 172 13.82 -16.79 59.45
C LYS A 172 13.23 -15.39 59.16
N ASN A 173 14.08 -14.36 59.02
CA ASN A 173 13.67 -12.98 58.73
C ASN A 173 13.55 -12.67 57.23
N SER A 174 13.77 -13.66 56.37
CA SER A 174 13.81 -13.44 54.93
C SER A 174 12.38 -13.42 54.35
N ALA A 175 12.06 -12.50 53.43
CA ALA A 175 10.68 -12.32 52.97
C ALA A 175 10.32 -13.31 51.84
N VAL A 176 9.32 -14.18 52.05
CA VAL A 176 8.99 -15.27 51.11
C VAL A 176 8.38 -14.76 49.79
N VAL A 177 8.95 -15.16 48.67
CA VAL A 177 8.46 -14.89 47.31
C VAL A 177 7.27 -15.81 46.99
N ARG A 178 6.08 -15.21 46.93
CA ARG A 178 4.81 -15.92 46.70
C ARG A 178 4.78 -16.75 45.42
N GLU A 179 5.37 -16.25 44.32
CA GLU A 179 5.43 -16.98 43.05
C GLU A 179 6.09 -18.36 43.18
N CYS A 180 7.16 -18.49 43.97
CA CYS A 180 7.83 -19.77 44.17
C CYS A 180 7.08 -20.66 45.17
N ALA A 181 6.53 -20.09 46.25
CA ALA A 181 5.71 -20.83 47.21
C ALA A 181 4.49 -21.52 46.55
N ASN A 182 3.89 -20.86 45.55
CA ASN A 182 2.76 -21.39 44.79
C ASN A 182 3.13 -22.53 43.82
N GLN A 183 4.40 -22.69 43.48
CA GLN A 183 4.84 -23.66 42.46
C GLN A 183 5.02 -25.09 42.99
N LYS A 184 4.99 -25.32 44.32
CA LYS A 184 4.99 -26.64 45.01
C LYS A 184 5.77 -27.75 44.29
N GLN A 185 7.05 -27.52 43.98
CA GLN A 185 7.93 -28.57 43.48
C GLN A 185 8.77 -29.08 44.65
N ASN A 186 8.43 -30.28 45.16
CA ASN A 186 9.18 -31.12 46.10
C ASN A 186 9.82 -30.43 47.33
N GLU A 187 9.17 -30.51 48.50
CA GLU A 187 9.69 -30.13 49.84
C GLU A 187 10.11 -28.63 49.98
N PRO A 188 10.38 -28.07 51.19
CA PRO A 188 10.07 -26.67 51.47
C PRO A 188 11.14 -25.70 50.93
N ASP A 189 11.15 -25.50 49.62
CA ASP A 189 11.89 -24.43 48.94
C ASP A 189 11.11 -23.11 49.11
N GLN A 190 11.08 -22.59 50.34
CA GLN A 190 10.70 -21.20 50.57
C GLN A 190 11.83 -20.34 49.99
N VAL A 191 11.53 -19.50 49.01
CA VAL A 191 12.48 -18.54 48.44
C VAL A 191 12.25 -17.23 49.11
N CYS A 192 13.31 -16.64 49.66
CA CYS A 192 13.18 -15.40 50.38
C CYS A 192 14.03 -14.26 49.81
N TRP A 193 13.61 -13.04 50.10
CA TRP A 193 14.33 -11.81 49.80
C TRP A 193 15.13 -11.34 51.03
N PRO A 194 16.42 -10.94 50.89
CA PRO A 194 17.23 -11.00 49.68
C PRO A 194 17.58 -12.44 49.27
N VAL A 195 17.63 -12.69 47.96
CA VAL A 195 18.04 -13.99 47.40
C VAL A 195 19.51 -14.22 47.74
N ALA A 196 19.87 -15.43 48.17
CA ALA A 196 21.27 -15.83 48.20
C ALA A 196 21.81 -15.76 46.77
N ILE A 197 22.51 -14.70 46.43
CA ILE A 197 23.30 -14.63 45.19
C ILE A 197 24.48 -15.58 45.45
N ASN A 198 24.25 -16.87 45.27
CA ASN A 198 25.35 -17.77 45.03
C ASN A 198 25.89 -17.32 43.68
N ASN A 199 27.04 -16.63 43.71
CA ASN A 199 27.80 -16.29 42.50
C ASN A 199 28.11 -17.60 41.78
N GLU A 200 27.22 -18.04 40.89
CA GLU A 200 27.54 -19.04 39.89
C GLU A 200 28.46 -18.35 38.88
N THR A 201 29.77 -18.49 39.14
CA THR A 201 30.87 -18.27 38.18
C THR A 201 30.67 -19.09 36.92
#